data_AF-A0A3A6KBP4-F1
#
_entry.id   AF-A0A3A6KBP4-F1
#
_cell.length_a   1.000
_cell.length_b   1.000
_cell.length_c   1.000
_cell.angle_alpha   90.00
_cell.angle_beta   90.00
_cell.angle_gamma   90.00
#
_symmetry.space_group_name_H-M   'P 1'
#
loop_
_entity.id
_entity.type
_entity.pdbx_description
1 polymer ?
#
loop_
_entity_poly.entity_id
_entity_poly.type
_entity_poly.pdbx_seq_one_letter_code
_entity_poly.pdbx_strand_id
1 'polypeptide(L)'
;MGHFYMENICTMDEQRKCELKIIAGKIGWILLIAYLGSLILMRIMPIFAENMAFYIFWAGIVWVGMKKWGRLSLLDTCYSKNKYELSVLEKGLLTAFVIFLSHVFCAFFLFLYAKVFQDIVMMNDKSLHSGLDIFTGVILGPLVEEWIFRGILWSKLKSYGEGFAILATTILFAIMHGQGLLLIFLLIGFFSGVLVCLTGNLWYAITFHVIHNLGIFLWENKLFSFSMNMVLTMLLNAGLFLMLLILLLLCSKKNILLHLYYCKKKLLEKIISEKSRLVVFFNTAGIMSFVFYFGVSWLISLVSFGLNL
;
A
#
# COMPACT_ATOMS: atom_id res chain seq x y z
N MET A 1 -17.69 -30.69 -23.25
CA MET A 1 -16.24 -30.44 -23.26
C MET A 1 -15.82 -29.13 -22.55
N GLY A 2 -16.63 -28.53 -21.67
CA GLY A 2 -16.30 -27.27 -20.98
C GLY A 2 -15.90 -27.37 -19.50
N HIS A 3 -16.06 -28.54 -18.87
CA HIS A 3 -15.81 -28.72 -17.43
C HIS A 3 -14.41 -29.25 -17.08
N PHE A 4 -13.66 -29.77 -18.05
CA PHE A 4 -12.36 -30.42 -17.79
C PHE A 4 -11.14 -29.47 -17.89
N TYR A 5 -11.34 -28.22 -18.31
CA TYR A 5 -10.25 -27.24 -18.46
C TYR A 5 -10.09 -26.29 -17.27
N MET A 6 -11.06 -26.25 -16.34
CA MET A 6 -11.00 -25.38 -15.16
C MET A 6 -10.35 -26.05 -13.94
N GLU A 7 -10.11 -27.35 -13.97
CA GLU A 7 -9.60 -28.11 -12.82
C GLU A 7 -8.09 -28.36 -12.80
N ASN A 8 -7.36 -28.02 -13.88
CA ASN A 8 -5.92 -28.31 -14.00
C ASN A 8 -4.99 -27.09 -13.98
N ILE A 9 -5.47 -25.93 -13.52
CA ILE A 9 -4.63 -24.74 -13.32
C ILE A 9 -4.86 -24.25 -11.90
N CYS A 10 -3.80 -24.20 -11.08
CA CYS A 10 -3.72 -23.59 -9.73
C CYS A 10 -3.78 -24.46 -8.47
N THR A 11 -3.16 -25.62 -8.47
CA THR A 11 -2.69 -26.20 -7.19
C THR A 11 -1.22 -25.87 -7.00
N MET A 12 -0.93 -25.02 -6.00
CA MET A 12 0.43 -24.86 -5.50
C MET A 12 0.84 -26.19 -4.89
N ASP A 13 2.03 -26.71 -5.26
CA ASP A 13 2.52 -27.99 -4.74
C ASP A 13 2.60 -27.97 -3.20
N GLU A 14 2.44 -29.14 -2.59
CA GLU A 14 2.31 -29.23 -1.12
C GLU A 14 3.57 -28.79 -0.38
N GLN A 15 4.76 -28.97 -0.97
CA GLN A 15 6.01 -28.48 -0.36
C GLN A 15 6.01 -26.95 -0.30
N ARG A 16 5.75 -26.29 -1.43
CA ARG A 16 5.71 -24.82 -1.52
C ARG A 16 4.58 -24.23 -0.68
N LYS A 17 3.47 -24.95 -0.53
CA LYS A 17 2.37 -24.61 0.38
C LYS A 17 2.80 -24.67 1.84
N CYS A 18 3.57 -25.69 2.23
CA CYS A 18 4.15 -25.80 3.57
C CYS A 18 5.14 -24.64 3.84
N GLU A 19 6.02 -24.34 2.90
CA GLU A 19 6.95 -23.21 3.00
C GLU A 19 6.22 -21.87 3.14
N LEU A 20 5.16 -21.64 2.33
CA LEU A 20 4.35 -20.43 2.42
C LEU A 20 3.70 -20.30 3.79
N LYS A 21 3.18 -21.38 4.39
CA LYS A 21 2.60 -21.36 5.74
C LYS A 21 3.63 -20.95 6.79
N ILE A 22 4.85 -21.50 6.72
CA ILE A 22 5.92 -21.17 7.65
C ILE A 22 6.31 -19.69 7.54
N ILE A 23 6.45 -19.19 6.31
CA ILE A 23 6.79 -17.78 6.06
C ILE A 23 5.66 -16.86 6.50
N ALA A 24 4.41 -17.19 6.18
CA ALA A 24 3.23 -16.42 6.58
C ALA A 24 3.14 -16.28 8.10
N GLY A 25 3.25 -17.40 8.83
CA GLY A 25 3.21 -17.39 10.29
C GLY A 25 4.30 -16.49 10.88
N LYS A 26 5.53 -16.52 10.34
CA LYS A 26 6.62 -15.63 10.76
C LYS A 26 6.34 -14.16 10.47
N ILE A 27 5.86 -13.85 9.26
CA ILE A 27 5.51 -12.48 8.88
C ILE A 27 4.50 -11.91 9.87
N GLY A 28 3.43 -12.64 10.16
CA GLY A 28 2.39 -12.17 11.08
C GLY A 28 2.91 -11.87 12.48
N TRP A 29 3.72 -12.78 13.05
CA TRP A 29 4.35 -12.55 14.36
C TRP A 29 5.33 -11.38 14.35
N ILE A 30 6.17 -11.28 13.32
CA ILE A 30 7.16 -10.20 13.20
C ILE A 30 6.44 -8.85 13.10
N LEU A 31 5.42 -8.74 12.25
CA LEU A 31 4.66 -7.49 12.10
C LEU A 31 3.97 -7.09 13.41
N LEU A 32 3.34 -8.05 14.10
CA LEU A 32 2.64 -7.78 15.35
C LEU A 32 3.61 -7.36 16.47
N ILE A 33 4.72 -8.09 16.64
CA ILE A 33 5.75 -7.76 17.64
C ILE A 33 6.40 -6.42 17.32
N ALA A 34 6.72 -6.16 16.05
CA ALA A 34 7.31 -4.89 15.64
C ALA A 34 6.38 -3.72 15.95
N TYR A 35 5.08 -3.85 15.65
CA TYR A 35 4.10 -2.82 15.92
C TYR A 35 3.94 -2.57 17.43
N LEU A 36 3.65 -3.62 18.21
CA LEU A 36 3.44 -3.51 19.65
C LEU A 36 4.70 -3.02 20.37
N GLY A 37 5.88 -3.53 19.99
CA GLY A 37 7.16 -3.07 20.54
C GLY A 37 7.42 -1.60 20.25
N SER A 38 7.06 -1.12 19.06
CA SER A 38 7.18 0.29 18.69
C SER A 38 6.23 1.18 19.48
N LEU A 39 5.00 0.73 19.75
CA LEU A 39 4.05 1.45 20.63
C LEU A 39 4.56 1.57 22.07
N ILE A 40 5.23 0.54 22.60
CA ILE A 40 5.83 0.59 23.95
C ILE A 40 6.96 1.62 23.97
N LEU A 41 7.81 1.63 22.94
CA LEU A 41 8.93 2.57 22.83
C LEU A 41 8.44 4.01 22.71
N MET A 42 7.36 4.28 21.97
CA MET A 42 6.76 5.62 21.90
C MET A 42 6.46 6.21 23.27
N ARG A 43 5.98 5.39 24.22
CA ARG A 43 5.63 5.85 25.59
C ARG A 43 6.83 6.35 26.41
N ILE A 44 8.05 6.05 25.98
CA ILE A 44 9.30 6.42 26.67
C ILE A 44 9.99 7.59 25.95
N MET A 45 9.59 7.90 24.71
CA MET A 45 10.19 8.96 23.91
C MET A 45 9.61 10.34 24.25
N PRO A 46 10.35 11.44 24.02
CA PRO A 46 9.79 12.78 24.10
C PRO A 46 8.67 12.97 23.06
N ILE A 47 7.61 13.70 23.44
CA ILE A 47 6.39 13.93 22.64
C ILE A 47 6.68 14.33 21.18
N PHE A 48 7.66 15.21 20.96
CA PHE A 48 7.99 15.72 19.63
C PHE A 48 8.71 14.70 18.72
N ALA A 49 9.11 13.53 19.24
CA ALA A 49 9.84 12.51 18.49
C ALA A 49 9.09 11.18 18.38
N GLU A 50 7.92 11.04 19.00
CA GLU A 50 7.19 9.77 19.13
C GLU A 50 6.86 9.14 17.77
N ASN A 51 6.32 9.91 16.82
CA ASN A 51 5.93 9.42 15.50
C ASN A 51 7.15 8.98 14.67
N MET A 52 8.24 9.76 14.71
CA MET A 52 9.47 9.41 14.01
C MET A 52 10.11 8.15 14.61
N ALA A 53 10.14 8.07 15.95
CA ALA A 53 10.63 6.91 16.66
C ALA A 53 9.85 5.66 16.28
N PHE A 54 8.50 5.73 16.26
CA PHE A 54 7.64 4.63 15.86
C PHE A 54 8.06 4.05 14.51
N TYR A 55 8.15 4.88 13.47
CA TYR A 55 8.50 4.43 12.12
C TYR A 55 9.90 3.81 12.04
N ILE A 56 10.90 4.43 12.69
CA ILE A 56 12.28 3.92 12.67
C ILE A 56 12.37 2.56 13.39
N PHE A 57 11.79 2.44 14.59
CA PHE A 57 11.81 1.20 15.36
C PHE A 57 11.02 0.10 14.68
N TRP A 58 9.84 0.43 14.13
CA TRP A 58 9.00 -0.52 13.43
C TRP A 58 9.73 -1.10 12.21
N ALA A 59 10.33 -0.24 11.38
CA ALA A 59 11.16 -0.66 10.25
C ALA A 59 12.36 -1.52 10.69
N GLY A 60 13.05 -1.10 11.76
CA GLY A 60 14.21 -1.81 12.31
C GLY A 60 13.88 -3.22 12.78
N ILE A 61 12.80 -3.38 13.55
CA ILE A 61 12.38 -4.69 14.08
C ILE A 61 11.93 -5.60 12.93
N VAL A 62 11.13 -5.10 11.99
CA VAL A 62 10.71 -5.88 10.81
C VAL A 62 11.93 -6.31 10.00
N TRP A 63 12.87 -5.40 9.73
CA TRP A 63 14.08 -5.70 8.97
C TRP A 63 14.93 -6.78 9.65
N VAL A 64 15.24 -6.62 10.93
CA VAL A 64 16.03 -7.60 11.69
C VAL A 64 15.34 -8.95 11.75
N GLY A 65 14.02 -8.95 12.00
CA GLY A 65 13.19 -10.15 11.99
C GLY A 65 13.27 -10.87 10.65
N MET A 66 13.02 -10.16 9.55
CA MET A 66 12.96 -10.76 8.21
C MET A 66 14.34 -11.15 7.65
N LYS A 67 15.40 -10.39 7.96
CA LYS A 67 16.78 -10.67 7.52
C LYS A 67 17.31 -11.98 8.09
N LYS A 68 16.99 -12.29 9.35
CA LYS A 68 17.38 -13.57 9.97
C LYS A 68 16.80 -14.79 9.24
N TRP A 69 15.68 -14.63 8.53
CA TRP A 69 14.93 -15.72 7.92
C TRP A 69 15.06 -15.81 6.39
N GLY A 70 16.06 -15.14 5.82
CA GLY A 70 16.55 -15.46 4.48
C GLY A 70 17.47 -14.39 3.94
N ARG A 71 18.40 -14.77 3.06
CA ARG A 71 19.36 -13.87 2.39
C ARG A 71 18.61 -12.76 1.62
N LEU A 72 18.32 -11.66 2.30
CA LEU A 72 17.64 -10.48 1.76
C LEU A 72 18.60 -9.31 1.96
N SER A 73 19.16 -8.79 0.86
CA SER A 73 19.95 -7.57 0.91
C SER A 73 19.03 -6.35 0.91
N LEU A 74 19.54 -5.20 1.35
CA LEU A 74 18.81 -3.93 1.25
C LEU A 74 18.46 -3.62 -0.22
N LEU A 75 19.37 -3.91 -1.15
CA LEU A 75 19.14 -3.71 -2.57
C LEU A 75 17.98 -4.56 -3.10
N ASP A 76 17.85 -5.80 -2.65
CA ASP A 76 16.73 -6.68 -3.04
C ASP A 76 15.36 -6.13 -2.60
N THR A 77 15.34 -5.29 -1.55
CA THR A 77 14.11 -4.65 -1.07
C THR A 77 13.76 -3.38 -1.86
N CYS A 78 14.75 -2.70 -2.44
CA CYS A 78 14.50 -1.49 -3.24
C CYS A 78 14.31 -1.81 -4.71
N TYR A 79 14.99 -2.84 -5.21
CA TYR A 79 15.03 -3.21 -6.61
C TYR A 79 14.79 -4.70 -6.80
N SER A 80 14.03 -5.03 -7.82
CA SER A 80 13.83 -6.40 -8.26
C SER A 80 14.09 -6.51 -9.75
N LYS A 81 14.56 -7.69 -10.18
CA LYS A 81 14.79 -7.96 -11.60
C LYS A 81 13.51 -7.67 -12.38
N ASN A 82 13.56 -6.64 -13.23
CA ASN A 82 12.38 -6.17 -13.93
C ASN A 82 12.01 -7.14 -15.06
N LYS A 83 10.99 -7.95 -14.85
CA LYS A 83 10.51 -8.95 -15.83
C LYS A 83 9.80 -8.32 -17.03
N TYR A 84 9.32 -7.09 -16.87
CA TYR A 84 8.54 -6.38 -17.88
C TYR A 84 9.39 -5.37 -18.69
N GLU A 85 10.69 -5.26 -18.40
CA GLU A 85 11.67 -4.44 -19.16
C GLU A 85 11.22 -3.01 -19.54
N LEU A 86 10.42 -2.37 -18.67
CA LEU A 86 9.95 -1.00 -18.90
C LEU A 86 11.11 0.00 -18.97
N SER A 87 11.09 0.87 -19.97
CA SER A 87 11.91 2.08 -20.09
C SER A 87 11.56 3.12 -19.02
N VAL A 88 12.44 4.10 -18.80
CA VAL A 88 12.19 5.19 -17.84
C VAL A 88 10.90 5.96 -18.16
N LEU A 89 10.66 6.23 -19.45
CA LEU A 89 9.44 6.89 -19.91
C LEU A 89 8.19 6.07 -19.62
N GLU A 90 8.23 4.74 -19.86
CA GLU A 90 7.12 3.84 -19.56
C GLU A 90 6.81 3.77 -18.07
N LYS A 91 7.83 3.75 -17.21
CA LYS A 91 7.65 3.79 -15.76
C LYS A 91 7.03 5.12 -15.32
N GLY A 92 7.48 6.24 -15.91
CA GLY A 92 6.89 7.56 -15.67
C GLY A 92 5.42 7.64 -16.09
N LEU A 93 5.09 7.18 -17.29
CA LEU A 93 3.73 7.09 -17.83
C LEU A 93 2.82 6.24 -16.93
N LEU A 94 3.29 5.04 -16.55
CA LEU A 94 2.57 4.15 -15.66
C LEU A 94 2.29 4.81 -14.31
N THR A 95 3.30 5.47 -13.74
CA THR A 95 3.17 6.13 -12.43
C THR A 95 2.19 7.30 -12.50
N ALA A 96 2.30 8.18 -13.51
CA ALA A 96 1.36 9.28 -13.71
C ALA A 96 -0.08 8.79 -13.91
N PHE A 97 -0.27 7.74 -14.71
CA PHE A 97 -1.57 7.10 -14.93
C PHE A 97 -2.15 6.52 -13.63
N VAL A 98 -1.33 5.84 -12.84
CA VAL A 98 -1.74 5.26 -11.55
C VAL A 98 -2.12 6.36 -10.55
N ILE A 99 -1.35 7.44 -10.47
CA ILE A 99 -1.68 8.59 -9.62
C ILE A 99 -3.01 9.20 -10.06
N PHE A 100 -3.18 9.49 -11.35
CA PHE A 100 -4.45 10.00 -11.90
C PHE A 100 -5.64 9.11 -11.52
N LEU A 101 -5.53 7.82 -11.83
CA LEU A 101 -6.62 6.86 -11.61
C LEU A 101 -6.97 6.72 -10.13
N SER A 102 -5.96 6.68 -9.26
CA SER A 102 -6.18 6.60 -7.81
C SER A 102 -6.86 7.84 -7.24
N HIS A 103 -6.54 9.05 -7.73
CA HIS A 103 -7.20 10.28 -7.29
C HIS A 103 -8.66 10.31 -7.74
N VAL A 104 -8.96 9.85 -8.96
CA VAL A 104 -10.35 9.73 -9.44
C VAL A 104 -11.14 8.75 -8.58
N PHE A 105 -10.58 7.57 -8.27
CA PHE A 105 -11.26 6.58 -7.42
C PHE A 105 -11.49 7.10 -6.00
N CYS A 106 -10.49 7.74 -5.39
CA CYS A 106 -10.62 8.29 -4.05
C CYS A 106 -11.63 9.46 -4.01
N ALA A 107 -11.61 10.35 -5.02
CA ALA A 107 -12.59 11.43 -5.14
C ALA A 107 -14.01 10.89 -5.30
N PHE A 108 -14.22 9.88 -6.14
CA PHE A 108 -15.51 9.23 -6.32
C PHE A 108 -15.99 8.57 -5.02
N PHE A 109 -15.12 7.85 -4.32
CA PHE A 109 -15.45 7.23 -3.05
C PHE A 109 -15.81 8.28 -1.99
N LEU A 110 -14.98 9.30 -1.82
CA LEU A 110 -15.26 10.39 -0.88
C LEU A 110 -16.53 11.16 -1.24
N PHE A 111 -16.86 11.30 -2.52
CA PHE A 111 -18.14 11.88 -2.95
C PHE A 111 -19.34 11.04 -2.48
N LEU A 112 -19.29 9.71 -2.64
CA LEU A 112 -20.35 8.81 -2.19
C LEU A 112 -20.52 8.81 -0.67
N TYR A 113 -19.42 9.00 0.07
CA TYR A 113 -19.39 8.99 1.54
C TYR A 113 -19.18 10.38 2.15
N ALA A 114 -19.44 11.45 1.39
CA ALA A 114 -19.05 12.82 1.75
C ALA A 114 -19.62 13.27 3.10
N LYS A 115 -20.87 12.90 3.40
CA LYS A 115 -21.54 13.23 4.66
C LYS A 115 -20.83 12.58 5.85
N VAL A 116 -20.58 11.27 5.77
CA VAL A 116 -19.84 10.51 6.79
C VAL A 116 -18.43 11.07 6.97
N PHE A 117 -17.78 11.47 5.88
CA PHE A 117 -16.41 11.98 5.91
C PHE A 117 -16.29 13.38 6.52
N GLN A 118 -17.22 14.28 6.21
CA GLN A 118 -17.25 15.62 6.80
C GLN A 118 -17.39 15.55 8.32
N ASP A 119 -18.22 14.65 8.83
CA ASP A 119 -18.39 14.44 10.27
C ASP A 119 -17.10 13.90 10.94
N ILE A 120 -16.34 13.02 10.25
CA ILE A 120 -15.05 12.47 10.74
C ILE A 120 -13.96 13.55 10.84
N VAL A 121 -13.80 14.37 9.78
CA VAL A 121 -12.73 15.38 9.72
C VAL A 121 -12.95 16.49 10.72
N MET A 122 -14.21 16.91 10.93
CA MET A 122 -14.56 17.96 11.88
C MET A 122 -14.40 17.54 13.35
N MET A 123 -14.30 16.23 13.64
CA MET A 123 -14.03 15.71 14.99
C MET A 123 -12.53 15.62 15.34
N ASN A 124 -11.64 15.65 14.34
CA ASN A 124 -10.20 15.47 14.54
C ASN A 124 -9.45 16.79 14.30
N ASP A 125 -9.70 17.78 15.15
CA ASP A 125 -9.15 19.15 15.10
C ASP A 125 -7.66 19.22 15.51
N LYS A 126 -6.88 18.20 15.15
CA LYS A 126 -5.42 18.18 15.26
C LYS A 126 -4.84 18.30 13.87
N SER A 127 -4.96 19.48 13.26
CA SER A 127 -4.19 19.80 12.07
C SER A 127 -2.70 19.58 12.34
N LEU A 128 -2.01 18.92 11.41
CA LEU A 128 -0.56 18.77 11.45
C LEU A 128 0.10 20.15 11.34
N HIS A 129 0.42 20.78 12.47
CA HIS A 129 0.86 22.18 12.51
C HIS A 129 2.38 22.37 12.47
N SER A 130 3.18 21.32 12.73
CA SER A 130 4.64 21.44 12.77
C SER A 130 5.30 20.86 11.50
N GLY A 131 6.42 21.47 11.06
CA GLY A 131 7.20 20.94 9.93
C GLY A 131 7.72 19.51 10.15
N LEU A 132 7.86 19.09 11.42
CA LEU A 132 8.26 17.73 11.77
C LEU A 132 7.12 16.72 11.57
N ASP A 133 5.87 17.10 11.85
CA ASP A 133 4.71 16.26 11.56
C ASP A 133 4.55 16.06 10.05
N ILE A 134 4.79 17.13 9.26
CA ILE A 134 4.78 17.07 7.78
C ILE A 134 5.80 16.05 7.29
N PHE A 135 7.05 16.21 7.71
CA PHE A 135 8.12 15.29 7.32
C PHE A 135 7.74 13.84 7.69
N THR A 136 7.20 13.65 8.89
CA THR A 136 6.88 12.32 9.39
C THR A 136 5.71 11.67 8.65
N GLY A 137 4.58 12.37 8.50
CA GLY A 137 3.37 11.82 7.88
C GLY A 137 3.40 11.79 6.35
N VAL A 138 4.07 12.75 5.71
CA VAL A 138 4.09 12.86 4.24
C VAL A 138 5.27 12.11 3.62
N ILE A 139 6.40 12.00 4.32
CA ILE A 139 7.64 11.43 3.75
C ILE A 139 8.06 10.17 4.49
N LEU A 140 8.31 10.24 5.80
CA LEU A 140 8.88 9.12 6.56
C LEU A 140 7.92 7.93 6.63
N GLY A 141 6.64 8.18 6.88
CA GLY A 141 5.59 7.17 6.93
C GLY A 141 5.51 6.37 5.63
N PRO A 142 5.22 7.03 4.48
CA PRO A 142 5.23 6.37 3.18
C PRO A 142 6.52 5.64 2.85
N LEU A 143 7.69 6.21 3.19
CA LEU A 143 8.98 5.54 2.98
C LEU A 143 9.05 4.22 3.75
N VAL A 144 8.74 4.24 5.05
CA VAL A 144 8.84 3.07 5.91
C VAL A 144 7.77 2.03 5.57
N GLU A 145 6.53 2.46 5.37
CA GLU A 145 5.40 1.59 5.05
C GLU A 145 5.63 0.88 3.72
N GLU A 146 6.01 1.61 2.66
CA GLU A 146 6.32 0.97 1.38
C GLU A 146 7.54 0.08 1.49
N TRP A 147 8.59 0.49 2.23
CA TRP A 147 9.75 -0.37 2.42
C TRP A 147 9.41 -1.69 3.10
N ILE A 148 8.56 -1.68 4.12
CA ILE A 148 8.09 -2.89 4.80
C ILE A 148 7.24 -3.73 3.84
N PHE A 149 6.15 -3.18 3.32
CA PHE A 149 5.17 -3.98 2.59
C PHE A 149 5.61 -4.32 1.16
N ARG A 150 6.13 -3.34 0.42
CA ARG A 150 6.50 -3.46 -1.02
C ARG A 150 7.99 -3.70 -1.23
N GLY A 151 8.80 -3.46 -0.22
CA GLY A 151 10.21 -3.84 -0.22
C GLY A 151 10.43 -5.22 0.39
N ILE A 152 10.32 -5.33 1.71
CA ILE A 152 10.68 -6.52 2.48
C ILE A 152 9.70 -7.67 2.22
N LEU A 153 8.40 -7.46 2.47
CA LEU A 153 7.40 -8.52 2.38
C LEU A 153 7.19 -8.96 0.94
N TRP A 154 6.99 -8.02 0.01
CA TRP A 154 6.91 -8.30 -1.41
C TRP A 154 8.08 -9.14 -1.92
N SER A 155 9.32 -8.79 -1.55
CA SER A 155 10.50 -9.50 -2.03
C SER A 155 10.57 -10.95 -1.56
N LYS A 156 9.94 -11.26 -0.43
CA LYS A 156 9.78 -12.63 0.07
C LYS A 156 8.57 -13.36 -0.52
N LEU A 157 7.47 -12.65 -0.78
CA LEU A 157 6.22 -13.27 -1.23
C LEU A 157 6.13 -13.45 -2.75
N LYS A 158 6.81 -12.62 -3.54
CA LYS A 158 6.73 -12.66 -5.02
C LYS A 158 7.18 -14.01 -5.60
N SER A 159 8.07 -14.73 -4.91
CA SER A 159 8.47 -16.09 -5.32
C SER A 159 7.34 -17.10 -5.18
N TYR A 160 6.27 -16.80 -4.44
CA TYR A 160 5.04 -17.58 -4.34
C TYR A 160 3.94 -17.06 -5.25
N GLY A 161 4.23 -16.11 -6.13
CA GLY A 161 3.27 -15.48 -7.06
C GLY A 161 3.26 -13.97 -6.93
N GLU A 162 3.42 -13.28 -8.05
CA GLU A 162 3.40 -11.80 -8.08
C GLU A 162 2.00 -11.28 -7.78
N GLY A 163 0.95 -11.85 -8.39
CA GLY A 163 -0.43 -11.42 -8.16
C GLY A 163 -0.85 -11.69 -6.72
N PHE A 164 -0.51 -12.87 -6.19
CA PHE A 164 -0.68 -13.20 -4.78
C PHE A 164 0.04 -12.19 -3.87
N ALA A 165 1.32 -11.87 -4.14
CA ALA A 165 2.10 -10.97 -3.31
C ALA A 165 1.54 -9.54 -3.30
N ILE A 166 0.98 -9.06 -4.42
CA ILE A 166 0.30 -7.75 -4.48
C ILE A 166 -0.86 -7.77 -3.49
N LEU A 167 -1.73 -8.76 -3.60
CA LEU A 167 -2.93 -8.86 -2.78
C LEU A 167 -2.60 -9.03 -1.29
N ALA A 168 -1.67 -9.94 -0.95
CA ALA A 168 -1.30 -10.23 0.43
C ALA A 168 -0.73 -8.99 1.13
N THR A 169 0.23 -8.31 0.50
CA THR A 169 0.85 -7.10 1.07
C THR A 169 -0.12 -5.92 1.13
N THR A 170 -1.04 -5.81 0.17
CA THR A 170 -2.12 -4.81 0.18
C THR A 170 -3.08 -5.01 1.35
N ILE A 171 -3.53 -6.25 1.57
CA ILE A 171 -4.47 -6.56 2.66
C ILE A 171 -3.80 -6.31 4.02
N LEU A 172 -2.55 -6.75 4.20
CA LEU A 172 -1.83 -6.51 5.45
C LEU A 172 -1.60 -5.01 5.70
N PHE A 173 -1.20 -4.25 4.67
CA PHE A 173 -1.06 -2.80 4.73
C PHE A 173 -2.37 -2.13 5.16
N ALA A 174 -3.47 -2.45 4.49
CA ALA A 174 -4.76 -1.81 4.77
C ALA A 174 -5.30 -2.15 6.17
N ILE A 175 -5.22 -3.40 6.59
CA ILE A 175 -5.69 -3.82 7.92
C ILE A 175 -4.85 -3.16 9.03
N MET A 176 -3.53 -3.05 8.86
CA MET A 176 -2.63 -2.46 9.86
C MET A 176 -3.00 -1.03 10.26
N HIS A 177 -3.64 -0.27 9.37
CA HIS A 177 -4.05 1.09 9.69
C HIS A 177 -5.04 1.13 10.85
N GLY A 178 -5.81 0.05 11.09
CA GLY A 178 -6.56 -0.18 12.33
C GLY A 178 -7.67 0.84 12.64
N GLN A 179 -7.88 1.83 11.78
CA GLN A 179 -8.89 2.89 11.85
C GLN A 179 -9.06 3.54 10.47
N GLY A 180 -10.13 4.32 10.31
CA GLY A 180 -10.39 5.09 9.08
C GLY A 180 -10.97 4.27 7.91
N LEU A 181 -10.89 4.87 6.71
CA LEU A 181 -11.52 4.33 5.51
C LEU A 181 -10.67 3.22 4.88
N LEU A 182 -10.92 1.97 5.29
CA LEU A 182 -10.23 0.77 4.82
C LEU A 182 -10.05 0.71 3.30
N LEU A 183 -11.06 1.16 2.53
CA LEU A 183 -10.99 1.15 1.07
C LEU A 183 -9.87 2.03 0.50
N ILE A 184 -9.61 3.20 1.10
CA ILE A 184 -8.53 4.09 0.64
C ILE A 184 -7.18 3.40 0.81
N PHE A 185 -6.94 2.75 1.95
CA PHE A 185 -5.71 2.01 2.19
C PHE A 185 -5.57 0.78 1.27
N LEU A 186 -6.68 0.10 0.95
CA LEU A 186 -6.68 -0.97 -0.05
C LEU A 186 -6.31 -0.44 -1.44
N LEU A 187 -6.81 0.73 -1.85
CA LEU A 187 -6.49 1.34 -3.13
C LEU A 187 -5.02 1.77 -3.22
N ILE A 188 -4.54 2.54 -2.24
CA ILE A 188 -3.13 2.97 -2.16
C ILE A 188 -2.23 1.73 -2.16
N GLY A 189 -2.60 0.73 -1.37
CA GLY A 189 -1.79 -0.47 -1.25
C GLY A 189 -1.73 -1.31 -2.53
N PHE A 190 -2.88 -1.47 -3.20
CA PHE A 190 -2.97 -2.19 -4.46
C PHE A 190 -2.15 -1.53 -5.56
N PHE A 191 -2.31 -0.21 -5.73
CA PHE A 191 -1.58 0.55 -6.74
C PHE A 191 -0.07 0.56 -6.48
N SER A 192 0.37 0.68 -5.23
CA SER A 192 1.78 0.56 -4.85
C SER A 192 2.35 -0.83 -5.19
N GLY A 193 1.60 -1.90 -4.92
CA GLY A 193 1.98 -3.26 -5.31
C GLY A 193 2.10 -3.44 -6.83
N VAL A 194 1.15 -2.89 -7.59
CA VAL A 194 1.21 -2.89 -9.07
C VAL A 194 2.44 -2.14 -9.58
N LEU A 195 2.74 -0.97 -9.02
CA LEU A 195 3.91 -0.17 -9.40
C LEU A 195 5.21 -0.94 -9.17
N VAL A 196 5.41 -1.52 -7.98
CA VAL A 196 6.64 -2.29 -7.71
C VAL A 196 6.72 -3.54 -8.60
N CYS A 197 5.61 -4.23 -8.83
CA CYS A 197 5.58 -5.41 -9.69
C CYS A 197 5.98 -5.11 -11.13
N LEU A 198 5.47 -4.02 -11.70
CA LEU A 198 5.70 -3.68 -13.11
C LEU A 198 7.00 -2.92 -13.34
N THR A 199 7.40 -2.05 -12.40
CA THR A 199 8.60 -1.21 -12.57
C THR A 199 9.88 -1.87 -12.05
N GLY A 200 9.73 -2.87 -11.17
CA GLY A 200 10.82 -3.50 -10.43
C GLY A 200 11.53 -2.56 -9.45
N ASN A 201 10.94 -1.41 -9.11
CA ASN A 201 11.60 -0.37 -8.32
C ASN A 201 10.63 0.23 -7.28
N LEU A 202 11.02 0.12 -6.01
CA LEU A 202 10.25 0.59 -4.85
C LEU A 202 9.98 2.09 -4.86
N TRP A 203 10.90 2.89 -5.42
CA TRP A 203 10.81 4.35 -5.42
C TRP A 203 9.57 4.89 -6.13
N TYR A 204 9.02 4.16 -7.11
CA TYR A 204 7.77 4.56 -7.77
C TYR A 204 6.56 4.42 -6.85
N ALA A 205 6.53 3.37 -6.01
CA ALA A 205 5.50 3.21 -4.98
C ALA A 205 5.65 4.26 -3.87
N ILE A 206 6.88 4.52 -3.41
CA ILE A 206 7.15 5.57 -2.41
C ILE A 206 6.69 6.93 -2.96
N THR A 207 7.09 7.29 -4.18
CA THR A 207 6.67 8.56 -4.81
C THR A 207 5.16 8.68 -4.91
N PHE A 208 4.49 7.61 -5.35
CA PHE A 208 3.03 7.54 -5.43
C PHE A 208 2.37 7.79 -4.06
N HIS A 209 2.85 7.13 -3.01
CA HIS A 209 2.28 7.23 -1.67
C HIS A 209 2.56 8.61 -1.03
N VAL A 210 3.78 9.15 -1.19
CA VAL A 210 4.12 10.52 -0.76
C VAL A 210 3.20 11.56 -1.42
N ILE A 211 2.89 11.42 -2.71
CA ILE A 211 1.97 12.33 -3.41
C ILE A 211 0.56 12.28 -2.82
N HIS A 212 0.07 11.09 -2.47
CA HIS A 212 -1.24 10.94 -1.81
C HIS A 212 -1.26 11.63 -0.45
N ASN A 213 -0.28 11.36 0.40
CA ASN A 213 -0.22 11.97 1.74
C ASN A 213 0.00 13.49 1.66
N LEU A 214 0.77 13.96 0.68
CA LEU A 214 0.93 15.39 0.43
C LEU A 214 -0.42 16.02 0.03
N GLY A 215 -1.21 15.37 -0.82
CA GLY A 215 -2.54 15.84 -1.20
C GLY A 215 -3.50 15.98 -0.02
N ILE A 216 -3.51 15.00 0.89
CA ILE A 216 -4.30 15.04 2.13
C ILE A 216 -3.81 16.16 3.06
N PHE A 217 -2.49 16.27 3.24
CA PHE A 217 -1.90 17.31 4.07
C PHE A 217 -2.22 18.73 3.58
N LEU A 218 -2.07 18.97 2.28
CA LEU A 218 -2.35 20.26 1.62
C LEU A 218 -3.83 20.66 1.78
N TRP A 219 -4.72 19.67 1.79
CA TRP A 219 -6.14 19.83 2.05
C TRP A 219 -6.41 20.24 3.51
N GLU A 220 -5.90 19.47 4.48
CA GLU A 220 -6.13 19.70 5.92
C GLU A 220 -5.63 21.07 6.40
N ASN A 221 -4.51 21.56 5.85
CA ASN A 221 -3.90 22.82 6.29
C ASN A 221 -4.45 24.06 5.59
N LYS A 222 -5.47 23.93 4.72
CA LYS A 222 -6.07 25.04 3.96
C LYS A 222 -5.05 25.91 3.22
N LEU A 223 -3.83 25.40 2.97
CA LEU A 223 -2.73 26.11 2.31
C LEU A 223 -3.11 26.49 0.88
N PHE A 224 -3.97 25.68 0.26
CA PHE A 224 -4.80 26.12 -0.85
C PHE A 224 -6.06 26.73 -0.25
N SER A 225 -6.08 28.06 -0.17
CA SER A 225 -7.17 28.93 0.30
C SER A 225 -8.46 28.85 -0.53
N PHE A 226 -8.66 27.78 -1.28
CA PHE A 226 -9.89 27.51 -2.00
C PHE A 226 -10.87 26.88 -1.01
N SER A 227 -12.01 27.53 -0.80
CA SER A 227 -13.19 27.04 -0.08
C SER A 227 -13.84 25.78 -0.72
N MET A 228 -13.06 25.03 -1.50
CA MET A 228 -13.50 23.87 -2.25
C MET A 228 -13.54 22.66 -1.33
N ASN A 229 -14.37 21.66 -1.62
CA ASN A 229 -14.45 20.40 -0.88
C ASN A 229 -13.29 19.46 -1.27
N MET A 230 -12.87 18.53 -0.40
CA MET A 230 -11.74 17.60 -0.60
C MET A 230 -11.86 16.87 -1.94
N VAL A 231 -13.07 16.47 -2.29
CA VAL A 231 -13.41 15.84 -3.57
C VAL A 231 -12.92 16.68 -4.74
N LEU A 232 -13.14 17.99 -4.72
CA LEU A 232 -12.72 18.86 -5.82
C LEU A 232 -11.20 19.04 -5.86
N THR A 233 -10.53 19.16 -4.71
CA THR A 233 -9.06 19.19 -4.66
C THR A 233 -8.46 17.93 -5.27
N MET A 234 -9.04 16.76 -4.98
CA MET A 234 -8.61 15.50 -5.59
C MET A 234 -8.86 15.45 -7.09
N LEU A 235 -9.99 15.99 -7.58
CA LEU A 235 -10.29 16.08 -9.00
C LEU A 235 -9.36 17.05 -9.74
N LEU A 236 -8.99 18.17 -9.13
CA LEU A 236 -8.00 19.11 -9.67
C LEU A 236 -6.63 18.45 -9.79
N ASN A 237 -6.18 17.77 -8.74
CA ASN A 237 -4.94 16.99 -8.77
C ASN A 237 -4.99 15.91 -9.85
N ALA A 238 -6.11 15.20 -9.98
CA ALA A 238 -6.31 14.25 -11.07
C ALA A 238 -6.18 14.94 -12.45
N GLY A 239 -6.77 16.12 -12.64
CA GLY A 239 -6.62 16.92 -13.86
C GLY A 239 -5.16 17.26 -14.19
N LEU A 240 -4.36 17.64 -13.19
CA LEU A 240 -2.93 17.90 -13.36
C LEU A 240 -2.15 16.65 -13.79
N PHE A 241 -2.43 15.50 -13.16
CA PHE A 241 -1.79 14.23 -13.53
C PHE A 241 -2.27 13.70 -14.89
N LEU A 242 -3.51 14.00 -15.29
CA LEU A 242 -4.01 13.72 -16.64
C LEU A 242 -3.28 14.57 -17.68
N MET A 243 -3.04 15.85 -17.39
CA MET A 243 -2.25 16.72 -18.26
C MET A 243 -0.80 16.22 -18.38
N LEU A 244 -0.16 15.85 -17.27
CA LEU A 244 1.17 15.23 -17.29
C LEU A 244 1.17 13.93 -18.10
N LEU A 245 0.16 13.08 -17.94
CA LEU A 245 0.00 11.85 -18.70
C LEU A 245 -0.08 12.15 -20.21
N ILE A 246 -0.90 13.12 -20.62
CA ILE A 246 -1.03 13.55 -22.01
C ILE A 246 0.33 14.04 -22.54
N LEU A 247 1.04 14.89 -21.79
CA LEU A 247 2.36 15.39 -22.18
C LEU A 247 3.37 14.25 -22.38
N LEU A 248 3.43 13.30 -21.44
CA LEU A 248 4.30 12.13 -21.56
C LEU A 248 3.89 11.24 -22.74
N LEU A 249 2.59 11.14 -23.05
CA LEU A 249 2.09 10.37 -24.20
C LEU A 249 2.47 11.03 -25.52
N LEU A 250 2.46 12.35 -25.61
CA LEU A 250 2.94 13.10 -26.78
C LEU A 250 4.44 12.85 -27.01
N CYS A 251 5.22 12.65 -25.94
CA CYS A 251 6.62 12.25 -26.02
C CYS A 251 6.80 10.74 -26.29
N SER A 252 5.74 9.94 -26.27
CA SER A 252 5.81 8.48 -26.35
C SER A 252 5.62 7.95 -27.77
N LYS A 253 6.31 6.86 -28.10
CA LYS A 253 6.07 6.09 -29.33
C LYS A 253 4.81 5.24 -29.17
N LYS A 254 4.02 5.07 -30.23
CA LYS A 254 2.78 4.25 -30.22
C LYS A 254 2.93 2.84 -29.61
N ASN A 255 4.11 2.22 -29.74
CA ASN A 255 4.37 0.87 -29.22
C ASN A 255 4.39 0.79 -27.67
N ILE A 256 4.65 1.91 -26.97
CA ILE A 256 4.70 1.97 -25.50
C ILE A 256 3.33 1.63 -24.88
N LEU A 257 2.25 2.17 -25.43
CA LEU A 257 0.88 1.92 -24.93
C LEU A 257 0.50 0.43 -25.05
N LEU A 258 0.87 -0.19 -26.18
CA LEU A 258 0.62 -1.61 -26.40
C LEU A 258 1.41 -2.48 -25.41
N HIS A 259 2.66 -2.10 -25.13
CA HIS A 259 3.50 -2.79 -24.16
C HIS A 259 2.92 -2.70 -22.74
N LEU A 260 2.51 -1.51 -22.30
CA LEU A 260 1.85 -1.32 -20.99
C LEU A 260 0.53 -2.10 -20.90
N TYR A 261 -0.26 -2.13 -21.97
CA TYR A 261 -1.47 -2.93 -22.05
C TYR A 261 -1.19 -4.43 -21.88
N TYR A 262 -0.18 -4.95 -22.58
CA TYR A 262 0.25 -6.34 -22.44
C TYR A 262 0.70 -6.67 -21.01
N CYS A 263 1.52 -5.80 -20.40
CA CYS A 263 1.98 -5.96 -19.03
C CYS A 263 0.81 -6.03 -18.03
N LYS A 264 -0.14 -5.11 -18.16
CA LYS A 264 -1.36 -5.06 -17.34
C LYS A 264 -2.19 -6.34 -17.49
N LYS A 265 -2.42 -6.80 -18.71
CA LYS A 265 -3.21 -8.01 -18.99
C LYS A 265 -2.57 -9.23 -18.31
N LYS A 266 -1.27 -9.42 -18.49
CA LYS A 266 -0.51 -10.52 -17.89
C LYS A 266 -0.52 -10.48 -16.36
N LEU A 267 -0.47 -9.28 -15.76
CA LEU A 267 -0.57 -9.13 -14.32
C LEU A 267 -1.96 -9.51 -13.79
N LEU A 268 -3.03 -9.11 -14.49
CA LEU A 268 -4.40 -9.45 -14.12
C LEU A 268 -4.63 -10.96 -14.16
N GLU A 269 -4.12 -11.65 -15.17
CA GLU A 269 -4.17 -13.12 -15.27
C GLU A 269 -3.49 -13.79 -14.06
N LYS A 270 -2.34 -13.25 -13.60
CA LYS A 270 -1.68 -13.73 -12.38
C LYS A 270 -2.52 -13.50 -11.12
N ILE A 271 -3.07 -12.30 -10.96
CA ILE A 271 -3.93 -11.98 -9.79
C ILE A 271 -5.11 -12.96 -9.70
N ILE A 272 -5.77 -13.23 -10.82
CA ILE A 272 -6.93 -14.12 -10.88
C ILE A 272 -6.53 -15.58 -10.58
N SER A 273 -5.44 -16.05 -11.18
CA SER A 273 -4.97 -17.42 -11.01
C SER A 273 -4.40 -17.67 -9.62
N GLU A 274 -3.72 -16.72 -9.01
CA GLU A 274 -2.96 -16.94 -7.78
C GLU A 274 -3.74 -16.61 -6.48
N LYS A 275 -4.96 -16.07 -6.59
CA LYS A 275 -5.76 -15.62 -5.43
C LYS A 275 -6.03 -16.70 -4.37
N SER A 276 -6.10 -17.97 -4.76
CA SER A 276 -6.31 -19.10 -3.82
C SER A 276 -5.18 -19.24 -2.80
N ARG A 277 -3.97 -18.75 -3.11
CA ARG A 277 -2.81 -18.75 -2.20
C ARG A 277 -3.01 -17.83 -0.99
N LEU A 278 -3.92 -16.85 -1.08
CA LEU A 278 -4.31 -16.00 0.06
C LEU A 278 -4.92 -16.83 1.19
N VAL A 279 -5.72 -17.84 0.87
CA VAL A 279 -6.34 -18.71 1.89
C VAL A 279 -5.27 -19.43 2.70
N VAL A 280 -4.21 -19.91 2.04
CA VAL A 280 -3.07 -20.56 2.71
C VAL A 280 -2.32 -19.56 3.59
N PHE A 281 -2.07 -18.36 3.09
CA PHE A 281 -1.32 -17.32 3.79
C PHE A 281 -2.04 -16.81 5.04
N PHE A 282 -3.33 -16.47 4.91
CA PHE A 282 -4.13 -15.87 5.98
C PHE A 282 -4.62 -16.89 7.03
N ASN A 283 -4.53 -18.19 6.75
CA ASN A 283 -4.92 -19.25 7.69
C ASN A 283 -3.73 -19.77 8.52
N THR A 284 -2.83 -18.88 8.92
CA THR A 284 -1.70 -19.20 9.80
C THR A 284 -1.81 -18.42 11.10
N ALA A 285 -1.46 -19.04 12.23
CA ALA A 285 -1.63 -18.43 13.55
C ALA A 285 -1.08 -16.99 13.65
N GLY A 286 0.14 -16.74 13.17
CA GLY A 286 0.73 -15.40 13.21
C GLY A 286 -0.05 -14.36 12.39
N ILE A 287 -0.49 -14.71 11.17
CA ILE A 287 -1.29 -13.78 10.35
C ILE A 287 -2.68 -13.59 10.95
N MET A 288 -3.31 -14.65 11.45
CA MET A 288 -4.61 -14.56 12.11
C MET A 288 -4.55 -13.66 13.36
N SER A 289 -3.51 -13.79 14.19
CA SER A 289 -3.31 -12.92 15.35
C SER A 289 -3.11 -11.46 14.96
N PHE A 290 -2.32 -11.21 13.91
CA PHE A 290 -2.14 -9.86 13.35
C PHE A 290 -3.48 -9.28 12.87
N VAL A 291 -4.22 -10.03 12.03
CA VAL A 291 -5.52 -9.60 11.51
C VAL A 291 -6.54 -9.39 12.62
N PHE A 292 -6.57 -10.27 13.62
CA PHE A 292 -7.47 -10.16 14.75
C PHE A 292 -7.21 -8.88 15.55
N TYR A 293 -5.96 -8.60 15.90
CA TYR A 293 -5.60 -7.41 16.66
C TYR A 293 -6.05 -6.12 15.95
N PHE A 294 -5.70 -5.97 14.67
CA PHE A 294 -6.05 -4.77 13.91
C PHE A 294 -7.51 -4.72 13.47
N GLY A 295 -8.14 -5.87 13.22
CA GLY A 295 -9.56 -5.96 12.92
C GLY A 295 -10.42 -5.53 14.11
N VAL A 296 -10.05 -5.94 15.33
CA VAL A 296 -10.69 -5.46 16.56
C VAL A 296 -10.47 -3.95 16.73
N SER A 297 -9.25 -3.45 16.52
CA SER A 297 -8.97 -2.00 16.55
C SER A 297 -9.88 -1.22 15.60
N TRP A 298 -10.04 -1.71 14.38
CA TRP A 298 -10.87 -1.06 13.37
C TRP A 298 -12.36 -1.10 13.74
N LEU A 299 -12.86 -2.23 14.24
CA LEU A 299 -14.24 -2.32 14.74
C LEU A 299 -14.49 -1.39 15.92
N ILE A 300 -13.56 -1.29 16.86
CA ILE A 300 -13.64 -0.33 17.98
C ILE A 300 -13.71 1.09 17.44
N SER A 301 -12.85 1.45 16.49
CA SER A 301 -12.87 2.77 15.84
C SER A 301 -14.22 3.08 15.18
N LEU A 302 -14.86 2.11 14.53
CA LEU A 302 -16.20 2.28 13.95
C LEU A 302 -17.31 2.43 15.00
N VAL A 303 -17.26 1.68 16.10
CA VAL A 303 -18.25 1.78 17.18
C VAL A 303 -18.10 3.11 17.93
N SER A 304 -16.87 3.51 18.23
CA SER A 304 -16.58 4.83 18.82
C SER A 304 -17.06 5.97 17.91
N PHE A 305 -17.04 5.76 16.58
CA PHE A 305 -17.63 6.69 15.63
C PHE A 305 -19.17 6.71 15.68
N GLY A 306 -19.81 5.54 15.67
CA GLY A 306 -21.29 5.43 15.70
C GLY A 306 -21.96 5.89 17.00
N LEU A 307 -21.21 5.95 18.11
CA LEU A 307 -21.70 6.48 19.39
C LEU A 307 -21.56 8.00 19.53
N ASN A 308 -20.79 8.66 18.65
CA ASN A 308 -20.61 10.12 18.63
C ASN A 308 -21.47 10.82 17.56
N LEU A 309 -22.31 10.08 16.84
CA LEU A 309 -23.35 10.55 15.91
C LEU A 309 -24.72 10.56 16.60
#